data_AF-A0A9D9M0S7-F1
#
_entry.id   AF-A0A9D9M0S7-F1
#
_cell.length_a   1.000
_cell.length_b   1.000
_cell.length_c   1.000
_cell.angle_alpha   90.00
_cell.angle_beta   90.00
_cell.angle_gamma   90.00
#
_symmetry.space_group_name_H-M   'P 1'
#
loop_
_entity.id
_entity.type
_entity.pdbx_description
1 polymer ?
#
loop_
_entity_poly.entity_id
_entity_poly.type
_entity_poly.pdbx_seq_one_letter_code
_entity_poly.pdbx_strand_id
1 'polypeptide(L)'
;MKVKEFAQSFLICMVALCIPALLIVNTLQSRRYAELVMETEMIEKKQYEIIESNKRLIASISILASPERIETLARDTLHMQKADPEDIVRVEVTGSKIGG
;
A
#
# COMPACT_ATOMS: atom_id res chain seq x y z
N MET A 1 10.92 70.59 -2.84
CA MET A 1 11.03 69.90 -1.53
C MET A 1 9.86 68.97 -1.24
N LYS A 2 8.59 69.39 -1.40
CA LYS A 2 7.40 68.58 -1.07
C LYS A 2 7.32 67.17 -1.71
N VAL A 3 7.79 67.01 -2.96
CA VAL A 3 7.75 65.71 -3.67
C VAL A 3 8.73 64.70 -3.07
N LYS A 4 9.87 65.16 -2.55
CA LYS A 4 10.90 64.30 -1.95
C LYS A 4 10.45 63.77 -0.60
N GLU A 5 9.79 64.61 0.21
CA GLU A 5 9.18 64.22 1.48
C GLU A 5 8.01 63.25 1.27
N PHE A 6 7.16 63.51 0.27
CA PHE A 6 6.05 62.61 -0.07
C PHE A 6 6.53 61.22 -0.54
N ALA A 7 7.55 61.19 -1.40
CA ALA A 7 8.20 59.94 -1.83
C ALA A 7 8.82 59.18 -0.65
N GLN A 8 9.42 59.91 0.30
CA GLN A 8 10.04 59.32 1.48
C GLN A 8 9.00 58.73 2.44
N SER A 9 7.87 59.42 2.67
CA SER A 9 6.74 58.88 3.45
C SER A 9 6.11 57.66 2.78
N PHE A 10 5.96 57.69 1.45
CA PHE A 10 5.43 56.55 0.70
C PHE A 10 6.33 55.30 0.82
N LEU A 11 7.66 55.48 0.76
CA LEU A 11 8.64 54.41 0.91
C LEU A 11 8.58 53.77 2.32
N ILE A 12 8.44 54.59 3.35
CA ILE A 12 8.28 54.12 4.74
C ILE A 12 6.99 53.31 4.92
N CYS A 13 5.87 53.78 4.37
CA CYS A 13 4.60 53.05 4.40
C CYS A 13 4.69 51.71 3.66
N MET A 14 5.38 51.66 2.51
CA MET A 14 5.56 50.41 1.77
C MET A 14 6.37 49.38 2.57
N VAL A 15 7.48 49.81 3.19
CA VAL A 15 8.31 48.93 4.04
C VAL A 15 7.54 48.47 5.29
N ALA A 16 6.74 49.35 5.89
CA ALA A 16 5.89 49.00 7.03
C ALA A 16 4.82 47.96 6.67
N LEU A 17 4.32 47.96 5.42
CA LEU A 17 3.37 46.96 4.90
C LEU A 17 4.05 45.64 4.50
N CYS A 18 5.32 45.66 4.11
CA CYS A 18 6.06 44.44 3.77
C CYS A 18 6.19 43.48 4.97
N ILE A 19 6.36 43.99 6.19
CA ILE A 19 6.50 43.15 7.40
C ILE A 19 5.24 42.28 7.65
N PRO A 20 4.02 42.84 7.76
CA PRO A 20 2.81 42.05 7.91
C PRO A 20 2.50 41.20 6.67
N ALA A 21 2.80 41.68 5.47
CA ALA A 21 2.61 40.89 4.25
C ALA A 21 3.47 39.62 4.24
N LEU A 22 4.75 39.70 4.65
CA LEU A 22 5.64 38.55 4.74
C LEU A 22 5.16 37.55 5.81
N LEU A 23 4.62 38.02 6.93
CA LEU A 23 4.03 37.15 7.97
C LEU A 23 2.78 36.41 7.46
N ILE A 24 1.92 37.09 6.70
CA ILE A 24 0.73 36.47 6.08
C ILE A 24 1.16 35.42 5.05
N VAL A 25 2.15 35.71 4.21
CA VAL A 25 2.67 34.75 3.22
C VAL A 25 3.34 33.56 3.90
N ASN A 26 4.07 33.77 4.99
CA ASN A 26 4.71 32.70 5.74
C ASN A 26 3.68 31.76 6.40
N THR A 27 2.65 32.34 7.03
CA THR A 27 1.58 31.55 7.66
C THR A 27 0.72 30.79 6.65
N LEU A 28 0.43 31.36 5.48
CA LEU A 28 -0.26 30.65 4.39
C LEU A 28 0.55 29.48 3.84
N GLN A 29 1.88 29.65 3.71
CA GLN A 29 2.76 28.54 3.35
C GLN A 29 2.71 27.43 4.40
N SER A 30 2.82 27.76 5.69
CA SER A 30 2.75 26.75 6.77
C SER A 30 1.46 25.92 6.75
N ARG A 31 0.31 26.50 6.39
CA ARG A 31 -0.95 25.74 6.26
C ARG A 31 -0.93 24.76 5.11
N ARG A 32 -0.34 25.15 3.98
CA ARG A 32 -0.21 24.30 2.79
C ARG A 32 0.81 23.16 2.99
N TYR A 33 1.85 23.39 3.80
CA TYR A 33 2.76 22.33 4.24
C TYR A 33 2.11 21.37 5.23
N ALA A 34 1.22 21.83 6.10
CA ALA A 34 0.51 20.98 7.06
C ALA A 34 -0.47 20.00 6.39
N GLU A 35 -1.17 20.43 5.33
CA GLU A 35 -2.05 19.55 4.55
C GLU A 35 -1.27 18.44 3.83
N LEU A 36 -0.08 18.75 3.30
CA LEU A 36 0.74 17.77 2.60
C LEU A 36 1.30 16.69 3.54
N VAL A 37 1.65 17.05 4.78
CA VAL A 37 2.13 16.09 5.79
C VAL A 37 1.03 15.13 6.23
N MET A 38 -0.19 15.62 6.43
CA MET A 38 -1.34 14.76 6.80
C MET A 38 -1.67 13.72 5.72
N GLU A 39 -1.54 14.07 4.45
CA GLU A 39 -1.80 13.13 3.35
C GLU A 39 -0.77 11.99 3.34
N THR A 40 0.50 12.29 3.58
CA THR A 40 1.56 11.27 3.64
C THR A 40 1.39 10.33 4.84
N GLU A 41 1.02 10.84 6.02
CA GLU A 41 0.79 10.00 7.21
C GLU A 41 -0.42 9.07 7.04
N MET A 42 -1.49 9.53 6.37
CA MET A 42 -2.65 8.69 6.07
C MET A 42 -2.31 7.55 5.10
N ILE A 43 -1.45 7.81 4.11
CA ILE A 43 -1.02 6.80 3.15
C ILE A 43 -0.13 5.75 3.84
N GLU A 44 0.81 6.19 4.68
CA GLU A 44 1.71 5.30 5.41
C GLU A 44 0.94 4.37 6.37
N LYS A 45 -0.05 4.92 7.08
CA LYS A 45 -0.93 4.14 7.96
C LYS A 45 -1.72 3.07 7.21
N LYS A 46 -2.25 3.40 6.03
CA LYS A 46 -2.95 2.44 5.16
C LYS A 46 -2.01 1.34 4.66
N GLN A 47 -0.78 1.69 4.28
CA GLN A 47 0.20 0.69 3.84
C GLN A 47 0.54 -0.30 4.96
N TYR A 48 0.71 0.18 6.19
CA TYR A 48 0.96 -0.69 7.34
C TYR A 48 -0.20 -1.66 7.61
N GLU A 49 -1.43 -1.17 7.56
CA GLU A 49 -2.63 -1.99 7.76
C GLU A 49 -2.79 -3.07 6.69
N ILE A 50 -2.52 -2.73 5.42
CA ILE A 50 -2.54 -3.69 4.31
C ILE A 50 -1.48 -4.78 4.51
N ILE A 51 -0.25 -4.42 4.89
CA ILE A 51 0.84 -5.40 5.12
C ILE A 51 0.47 -6.34 6.27
N GLU A 52 -0.04 -5.80 7.37
CA GLU A 52 -0.45 -6.60 8.52
C GLU A 52 -1.60 -7.55 8.18
N SER A 53 -2.59 -7.08 7.41
CA SER A 53 -3.69 -7.93 6.95
C SER A 53 -3.22 -9.07 6.03
N ASN A 54 -2.30 -8.79 5.11
CA ASN A 54 -1.73 -9.79 4.21
C ASN A 54 -0.92 -10.85 4.98
N LYS A 55 -0.15 -10.46 5.99
CA LYS A 55 0.58 -11.41 6.85
C LYS A 55 -0.38 -12.39 7.54
N ARG A 56 -1.50 -11.88 8.07
CA ARG A 56 -2.52 -12.73 8.71
C ARG A 56 -3.18 -13.68 7.71
N LEU A 57 -3.54 -13.20 6.52
CA LEU A 57 -4.12 -14.03 5.47
C LEU A 57 -3.17 -15.16 5.05
N ILE A 58 -1.89 -14.85 4.83
CA ILE A 58 -0.87 -15.87 4.48
C ILE A 58 -0.74 -16.90 5.60
N ALA A 59 -0.72 -16.46 6.87
CA ALA A 59 -0.66 -17.37 8.01
C ALA A 59 -1.90 -18.30 8.06
N SER A 60 -3.10 -17.74 7.86
CA SER A 60 -4.34 -18.52 7.81
C SER A 60 -4.37 -19.51 6.64
N ILE A 61 -3.94 -19.08 5.44
CA ILE A 61 -3.82 -19.96 4.28
C ILE A 61 -2.82 -21.08 4.55
N SER A 62 -1.66 -20.76 5.14
CA SER A 62 -0.63 -21.73 5.47
C SER A 62 -1.13 -22.80 6.46
N ILE A 63 -1.93 -22.39 7.45
CA ILE A 63 -2.60 -23.32 8.38
C ILE A 63 -3.66 -24.15 7.64
N LEU A 64 -4.46 -23.53 6.78
CA LEU A 64 -5.55 -24.20 6.08
C LEU A 64 -5.04 -25.23 5.05
N ALA A 65 -3.99 -24.86 4.33
CA ALA A 65 -3.35 -25.64 3.27
C ALA A 65 -2.11 -26.40 3.76
N SER A 66 -1.93 -26.55 5.08
CA SER A 66 -0.79 -27.26 5.60
C SER A 66 -0.77 -28.70 5.04
N PRO A 67 0.38 -29.18 4.53
CA PRO A 67 0.48 -30.52 3.98
C PRO A 67 0.00 -31.60 4.96
N GLU A 68 0.26 -31.38 6.26
CA GLU A 68 -0.21 -32.24 7.34
C GLU A 68 -1.73 -32.33 7.40
N ARG A 69 -2.45 -31.20 7.33
CA ARG A 69 -3.92 -31.20 7.34
C ARG A 69 -4.52 -31.80 6.08
N ILE A 70 -3.89 -31.56 4.92
CA ILE A 70 -4.30 -32.19 3.66
C ILE A 70 -4.10 -33.72 3.75
N GLU A 71 -2.99 -34.17 4.32
CA GLU A 71 -2.71 -35.59 4.53
C GLU A 71 -3.70 -36.23 5.51
N THR A 72 -4.00 -35.58 6.63
CA THR A 72 -5.03 -36.03 7.58
C THR A 72 -6.40 -36.11 6.92
N LEU A 73 -6.83 -35.10 6.15
CA LEU A 73 -8.12 -35.12 5.46
C LEU A 73 -8.18 -36.23 4.40
N ALA A 74 -7.10 -36.40 3.62
CA ALA A 74 -7.00 -37.44 2.61
C ALA A 74 -7.08 -38.84 3.23
N ARG A 75 -6.37 -39.06 4.34
CA ARG A 75 -6.34 -40.35 5.04
C ARG A 75 -7.64 -40.64 5.79
N ASP A 76 -8.13 -39.69 6.57
CA ASP A 76 -9.17 -39.94 7.57
C ASP A 76 -10.58 -39.74 7.00
N THR A 77 -10.75 -38.83 6.05
CA THR A 77 -12.08 -38.53 5.45
C THR A 77 -12.25 -39.17 4.08
N LEU A 78 -11.20 -39.16 3.26
CA LEU A 78 -11.26 -39.67 1.89
C LEU A 78 -10.73 -41.11 1.77
N HIS A 79 -10.25 -41.70 2.86
CA HIS A 79 -9.64 -43.04 2.90
C HIS A 79 -8.55 -43.25 1.83
N MET A 80 -7.89 -42.16 1.45
CA MET A 80 -6.81 -42.19 0.49
C MET A 80 -5.56 -42.73 1.16
N GLN A 81 -4.94 -43.69 0.49
CA GLN A 81 -3.66 -44.27 0.87
C GLN A 81 -2.65 -43.99 -0.24
N LYS A 82 -1.36 -43.91 0.12
CA LYS A 82 -0.31 -43.82 -0.88
C LYS A 82 -0.36 -45.12 -1.70
N ALA A 83 -0.46 -44.98 -3.03
CA ALA A 83 -0.48 -46.12 -3.92
C ALA A 83 0.88 -46.83 -3.85
N ASP A 84 0.86 -48.14 -3.67
CA ASP A 84 2.06 -48.95 -3.79
C ASP A 84 2.40 -49.13 -5.28
N PRO A 85 3.67 -49.42 -5.63
CA PRO A 85 4.08 -49.60 -7.02
C PRO A 85 3.27 -50.65 -7.78
N GLU A 86 2.71 -51.61 -7.05
CA GLU A 86 1.86 -52.70 -7.54
C GLU A 86 0.44 -52.22 -7.93
N ASP A 87 -0.03 -51.12 -7.35
CA ASP A 87 -1.35 -50.52 -7.62
C ASP A 87 -1.34 -49.57 -8.84
N ILE A 88 -0.17 -49.33 -9.43
CA ILE A 88 0.00 -48.37 -10.53
C ILE A 88 -0.23 -49.06 -11.88
N VAL A 89 -1.43 -48.90 -12.42
CA VAL A 89 -1.74 -49.30 -13.80
C VAL A 89 -1.22 -48.24 -14.77
N ARG A 90 -0.09 -48.52 -15.43
CA ARG A 90 0.45 -47.67 -16.51
C ARG A 90 -0.25 -48.01 -17.82
N VAL A 91 -1.12 -47.12 -18.27
CA VAL A 91 -1.79 -47.24 -19.57
C VAL A 91 -0.96 -46.49 -20.62
N GLU A 92 -0.37 -47.22 -21.57
CA GLU A 92 0.19 -46.62 -22.79
C GLU A 92 -0.93 -46.41 -23.80
N VAL A 93 -1.31 -45.15 -24.02
CA VAL A 93 -2.33 -44.78 -25.01
C VAL A 93 -1.72 -44.91 -26.40
N THR A 94 -1.78 -46.12 -26.99
CA THR A 94 -1.42 -46.32 -28.39
C THR A 94 -2.64 -46.00 -29.27
N GLY A 95 -2.63 -44.78 -29.82
CA GLY A 95 -3.30 -44.42 -31.06
C GLY A 95 -4.84 -44.32 -31.04
N SER A 96 -5.35 -43.10 -30.92
CA SER A 96 -6.51 -42.70 -31.72
C SER A 96 -6.27 -41.29 -32.26
N LYS A 97 -6.26 -41.18 -33.58
CA LYS A 97 -6.24 -39.91 -34.31
C LYS A 97 -7.47 -39.07 -33.89
N ILE A 98 -7.25 -38.04 -33.09
CA ILE A 98 -8.17 -36.90 -32.89
C ILE A 98 -7.25 -35.70 -32.63
N GLY A 99 -7.16 -34.63 -33.40
CA GLY A 99 -7.72 -34.22 -34.69
C GLY A 99 -6.74 -33.18 -35.28
N GLY A 100 -6.94 -32.81 -36.54
CA GLY A 100 -6.09 -31.86 -37.27
C GLY A 100 -6.26 -30.40 -36.87
#